data_AF-A0A3P7MFN8-F1
#
_entry.id   AF-A0A3P7MFN8-F1
#
_cell.length_a   1.000
_cell.length_b   1.000
_cell.length_c   1.000
_cell.angle_alpha   90.00
_cell.angle_beta   90.00
_cell.angle_gamma   90.00
#
_symmetry.space_group_name_H-M   'P 1'
#
loop_
_entity.id
_entity.type
_entity.pdbx_description
1 polymer ?
#
loop_
_entity_poly.entity_id
_entity_poly.type
_entity_poly.pdbx_seq_one_letter_code
_entity_poly.pdbx_strand_id
1 'polypeptide(L)' 'MRGGRLQHYIKAAKIDSWVIVESNIVKLGKILAFCEVSLFDEASGSLLAKGKHAKCMFS' A
#
# COMPACT_ATOMS: atom_id res chain seq x y z
N MET A 1 8.72 -15.59 -12.96
CA MET A 1 7.97 -14.51 -12.27
C MET A 1 8.97 -13.65 -11.50
N ARG A 2 9.33 -12.46 -11.97
CA ARG A 2 10.17 -11.53 -11.20
C ARG A 2 9.26 -10.77 -10.23
N GLY A 3 9.28 -11.15 -8.96
CA GLY A 3 8.51 -10.50 -7.89
C GLY A 3 9.10 -9.12 -7.56
N GLY A 4 8.88 -8.13 -8.43
CA GLY A 4 9.26 -6.75 -8.16
C GLY A 4 8.30 -6.13 -7.14
N ARG A 5 8.79 -5.79 -5.95
CA ARG A 5 8.09 -4.92 -5.00
C ARG A 5 8.03 -3.52 -5.64
N LEU A 6 6.96 -3.24 -6.37
CA LEU A 6 6.69 -1.91 -6.89
C LEU A 6 6.16 -1.06 -5.74
N GLN A 7 7.09 -0.39 -5.05
CA GLN A 7 6.81 0.69 -4.12
C GLN A 7 7.21 1.99 -4.81
N HIS A 8 6.26 2.91 -4.90
CA HIS A 8 6.46 4.21 -5.52
C HIS A 8 6.29 5.29 -4.45
N TYR A 9 7.38 5.99 -4.14
CA TYR A 9 7.40 7.10 -3.21
C TYR A 9 7.21 8.40 -3.99
N ILE A 10 6.20 9.18 -3.63
CA ILE A 10 5.76 10.36 -4.38
C ILE A 10 6.13 11.62 -3.61
N LYS A 11 5.86 11.64 -2.30
CA LYS A 11 6.07 12.81 -1.45
C LYS A 11 6.44 12.38 -0.04
N ALA A 12 7.32 13.16 0.59
CA ALA A 12 7.67 12.98 2.00
C ALA A 12 6.48 13.37 2.90
N ALA A 13 6.22 12.54 3.92
CA ALA A 13 5.33 12.90 5.02
C ALA A 13 5.99 13.96 5.91
N LYS A 14 5.20 14.75 6.62
CA LYS A 14 5.72 15.64 7.67
C LYS A 14 5.91 14.85 8.96
N ILE A 15 6.93 15.24 9.73
CA ILE A 15 7.07 14.76 11.11
C ILE A 15 5.85 15.24 11.90
N ASP A 16 5.39 14.41 12.84
CA ASP A 16 4.21 14.65 13.67
C ASP A 16 2.89 14.82 12.88
N SER A 17 2.84 14.33 11.62
CA SER A 17 1.59 14.25 10.86
C SER A 17 1.02 12.83 10.83
N TRP A 18 -0.31 12.76 10.72
CA TRP A 18 -1.03 11.52 10.55
C TRP A 18 -1.01 11.07 9.09
N VAL A 19 -0.90 9.76 8.90
CA VAL A 19 -0.95 9.11 7.59
C VAL A 19 -2.14 8.17 7.56
N ILE A 20 -3.03 8.36 6.58
CA ILE A 20 -4.09 7.41 6.27
C ILE A 20 -3.48 6.30 5.41
N VAL A 21 -3.74 5.05 5.80
CA VAL A 21 -3.35 3.86 5.06
C VAL A 21 -4.59 3.19 4.50
N GLU A 22 -4.72 3.18 3.18
CA GLU A 22 -5.79 2.47 2.50
C GLU A 22 -5.22 1.23 1.82
N SER A 23 -5.81 0.06 2.10
CA SER A 23 -5.43 -1.19 1.46
C SER A 23 -6.64 -1.87 0.84
N ASN A 24 -6.49 -2.26 -0.43
CA ASN A 24 -7.54 -2.93 -1.19
C ASN A 24 -7.00 -4.25 -1.76
N ILE A 25 -7.79 -5.32 -1.64
CA ILE A 25 -7.48 -6.59 -2.30
C ILE A 25 -7.80 -6.43 -3.78
N VAL A 26 -6.78 -6.49 -4.64
CA VAL A 26 -6.94 -6.41 -6.09
C VAL A 26 -7.15 -7.79 -6.73
N LYS A 27 -6.64 -8.85 -6.09
CA LYS A 27 -6.85 -10.24 -6.52
C LYS A 27 -6.74 -11.19 -5.35
N LEU A 28 -7.77 -12.01 -5.17
CA LEU A 28 -7.81 -13.06 -4.14
C LEU A 28 -7.61 -14.43 -4.78
N GLY A 29 -6.60 -15.16 -4.34
CA GLY A 29 -6.39 -16.58 -4.65
C GLY A 29 -6.60 -17.46 -3.42
N LYS A 30 -6.43 -18.77 -3.58
CA LYS A 30 -6.61 -19.72 -2.46
C LYS A 30 -5.59 -19.54 -1.33
N ILE A 31 -4.34 -19.19 -1.67
CA ILE A 31 -3.23 -19.04 -0.71
C ILE A 31 -2.71 -17.59 -0.66
N LEU A 32 -2.88 -16.81 -1.74
CA LEU A 32 -2.32 -15.47 -1.85
C LEU A 32 -3.42 -14.43 -2.10
N ALA A 33 -3.41 -13.35 -1.32
CA ALA A 33 -4.09 -12.11 -1.62
C ALA A 33 -3.08 -11.11 -2.18
N PHE A 34 -3.36 -10.56 -3.35
CA PHE A 34 -2.64 -9.40 -3.88
C PHE A 34 -3.40 -8.14 -3.49
N CYS A 35 -2.69 -7.21 -2.87
CA CYS A 35 -3.23 -5.96 -2.38
C CYS A 35 -2.50 -4.78 -3.00
N GLU A 36 -3.25 -3.71 -3.24
CA GLU A 36 -2.70 -2.38 -3.49
C GLU A 36 -2.89 -1.53 -2.24
N VAL A 37 -1.86 -0.76 -1.89
CA VAL A 37 -1.80 0.09 -0.71
C VAL A 37 -1.50 1.51 -1.15
N SER A 38 -2.24 2.47 -0.63
CA SER A 38 -2.01 3.90 -0.81
C SER A 38 -1.84 4.56 0.55
N LEU A 39 -0.85 5.44 0.66
CA LEU A 39 -0.57 6.25 1.84
C LEU A 39 -0.89 7.70 1.54
N PHE A 40 -1.68 8.34 2.39
CA PHE A 40 -2.05 9.75 2.25
C PHE A 40 -1.71 10.52 3.51
N ASP A 41 -1.26 11.76 3.37
CA ASP A 41 -1.19 12.70 4.49
C ASP A 41 -2.63 13.07 4.88
N GLU A 42 -3.01 12.84 6.13
CA GLU A 42 -4.39 13.02 6.60
C GLU A 42 -4.87 14.46 6.44
N ALA A 43 -4.02 15.42 6.83
CA ALA A 43 -4.39 16.84 6.85
C ALA A 43 -4.60 17.41 5.44
N SER A 44 -3.77 17.02 4.47
CA SER A 44 -3.83 17.57 3.10
C SER A 44 -4.51 16.67 2.08
N GLY A 45 -4.74 15.40 2.39
CA GLY A 45 -5.17 14.39 1.43
C GLY A 45 -4.11 14.08 0.36
N SER A 46 -2.88 14.58 0.50
CA SER A 46 -1.81 14.35 -0.48
C SER A 46 -1.39 12.89 -0.50
N LEU A 47 -1.31 12.30 -1.70
CA LEU A 47 -0.74 10.97 -1.87
C LEU A 47 0.78 11.00 -1.60
N LEU A 48 1.22 10.17 -0.65
CA LEU A 48 2.60 10.07 -0.19
C LEU A 48 3.35 8.92 -0.86
N ALA A 49 2.71 7.75 -0.92
CA ALA A 49 3.28 6.56 -1.55
C ALA A 49 2.20 5.57 -1.98
N LYS A 50 2.56 4.70 -2.93
CA LYS A 50 1.75 3.55 -3.35
C LYS A 50 2.59 2.29 -3.42
N GLY A 51 1.97 1.15 -3.14
CA GLY A 51 2.65 -0.14 -3.14
C GLY A 51 1.75 -1.29 -3.52
N LYS A 52 2.35 -2.33 -4.13
CA LYS A 52 1.68 -3.62 -4.35
C LYS A 52 2.32 -4.69 -3.46
N HIS A 53 1.48 -5.45 -2.76
CA HIS A 53 1.90 -6.49 -1.83
C HIS A 53 1.18 -7.80 -2.13
N ALA A 54 1.86 -8.93 -1.93
CA ALA A 54 1.23 -10.23 -1.86
C ALA A 54 1.29 -10.70 -0.41
N LYS A 55 0.17 -11.16 0.13
CA LYS A 55 0.03 -11.70 1.48
C LYS A 55 -0.42 -13.14 1.39
N CYS A 56 0.28 -14.03 2.10
CA CYS A 56 -0.18 -15.40 2.28
C CYS A 56 -1.33 -15.39 3.28
N MET A 57 -2.43 -16.04 2.92
CA MET A 57 -3.55 -16.29 3.81
C MET A 57 -3.50 -17.78 4.15
N PHE A 58 -3.05 -18.09 5.35
CA PHE A 58 -3.24 -19.41 5.94
C PHE A 58 -4.40 -19.28 6.93
N SER A 59 -5.39 -20.15 6.79
CA SER A 59 -6.52 -20.26 7.72
C SER A 59 -6.14 -21.14 8.89
#